data_AF-A0A077ZTP3-F1
#
_entry.id   AF-A0A077ZTP3-F1
#
_cell.length_a   1.000
_cell.length_b   1.000
_cell.length_c   1.000
_cell.angle_alpha   90.00
_cell.angle_beta   90.00
_cell.angle_gamma   90.00
#
_symmetry.space_group_name_H-M   'P 1'
#
loop_
_entity.id
_entity.type
_entity.pdbx_description
1 polymer ?
#
loop_
_entity_poly.entity_id
_entity_poly.type
_entity_poly.pdbx_seq_one_letter_code
_entity_poly.pdbx_strand_id
1 'polypeptide(L)'
;MSRRHHYGHGRRPAQPTSWTAAVVLKSVPVESNTMWVVSEMGAYSLYYNPVIHDKENMELVCQLIEKNVYETAGPQWEARGGCCRVDYHFFIYAADALGQKFFRENFKETAISQVLVPGSQITLNTHAHIIQNIFCCCKEKGCTIF
;
A
#
# COMPACT_ATOMS: atom_id res chain seq x y z
N MET A 1 -39.11 -28.06 -30.30
CA MET A 1 -38.69 -27.55 -28.98
C MET A 1 -37.27 -28.03 -28.67
N SER A 2 -36.56 -27.29 -27.83
CA SER A 2 -35.23 -27.55 -27.27
C SER A 2 -34.03 -27.01 -28.07
N ARG A 3 -33.77 -25.70 -27.90
CA ARG A 3 -32.45 -25.10 -28.15
C ARG A 3 -31.54 -25.53 -27.01
N ARG A 4 -30.47 -26.26 -27.31
CA ARG A 4 -29.39 -26.54 -26.36
C ARG A 4 -28.68 -25.22 -26.04
N HIS A 5 -28.83 -24.75 -24.81
CA HIS A 5 -28.01 -23.66 -24.29
C HIS A 5 -26.58 -24.18 -24.11
N HIS A 6 -25.67 -23.74 -24.98
CA HIS A 6 -24.24 -23.83 -24.69
C HIS A 6 -23.96 -22.95 -23.46
N TYR A 7 -23.68 -23.58 -22.32
CA TYR A 7 -23.00 -22.92 -21.22
C TYR A 7 -21.59 -22.61 -21.68
N GLY A 8 -21.40 -21.41 -22.23
CA GLY A 8 -20.07 -20.86 -22.46
C GLY A 8 -19.34 -20.89 -21.12
N HIS A 9 -18.18 -21.54 -21.09
CA HIS A 9 -17.26 -21.47 -19.97
C HIS A 9 -16.90 -20.00 -19.76
N GLY A 10 -17.61 -19.34 -18.84
CA GLY A 10 -17.24 -18.03 -18.35
C GLY A 10 -15.83 -18.16 -17.80
N ARG A 11 -14.86 -17.58 -18.51
CA ARG A 11 -13.51 -17.39 -17.98
C ARG A 11 -13.71 -16.72 -16.63
N ARG A 12 -13.45 -17.45 -15.53
CA ARG A 12 -13.34 -16.83 -14.22
C ARG A 12 -12.36 -15.66 -14.42
N PRO A 13 -12.71 -14.43 -14.00
CA PRO A 13 -11.75 -13.34 -14.01
C PRO A 13 -10.48 -13.86 -13.36
N ALA A 14 -9.33 -13.71 -14.03
CA ALA A 14 -8.06 -14.10 -13.47
C ALA A 14 -8.00 -13.52 -12.05
N GLN A 15 -7.84 -14.38 -11.05
CA GLN A 15 -7.73 -13.88 -9.68
C GLN A 15 -6.60 -12.85 -9.66
N PRO A 16 -6.83 -11.67 -9.06
CA PRO A 16 -5.74 -10.74 -8.91
C PRO A 16 -4.64 -11.43 -8.13
N THR A 17 -3.49 -11.61 -8.76
CA THR A 17 -2.32 -12.17 -8.10
C THR A 17 -1.87 -11.16 -7.06
N SER A 18 -1.78 -11.58 -5.80
CA SER A 18 -1.09 -10.83 -4.76
C SER A 18 0.27 -10.38 -5.29
N TRP A 19 0.56 -9.09 -5.20
CA TRP A 19 1.85 -8.55 -5.59
C TRP A 19 2.67 -8.33 -4.33
N THR A 20 3.72 -9.13 -4.15
CA THR A 20 4.72 -8.91 -3.11
C THR A 20 5.78 -7.99 -3.69
N ALA A 21 6.07 -6.89 -3.00
CA ALA A 21 7.05 -5.91 -3.44
C ALA A 21 7.94 -5.46 -2.30
N ALA A 22 9.19 -5.18 -2.66
CA ALA A 22 10.12 -4.45 -1.82
C ALA A 22 9.99 -2.97 -2.15
N VAL A 23 9.67 -2.17 -1.14
CA VAL A 23 9.66 -0.72 -1.22
C VAL A 23 10.91 -0.19 -0.56
N VAL A 24 11.62 0.69 -1.26
CA VAL A 24 12.73 1.41 -0.68
C VAL A 24 12.20 2.65 0.03
N LEU A 25 12.49 2.77 1.32
CA LEU A 25 12.20 3.96 2.11
C LEU A 25 13.51 4.67 2.47
N LYS A 26 13.63 5.93 2.07
CA LYS A 26 14.71 6.83 2.50
C LYS A 26 14.22 7.72 3.63
N SER A 27 15.03 7.87 4.66
CA SER A 27 14.75 8.80 5.76
C SER A 27 15.40 10.16 5.48
N VAL A 28 14.63 11.24 5.59
CA VAL A 28 15.07 12.60 5.29
C VAL A 28 14.82 13.49 6.50
N PRO A 29 15.89 13.89 7.22
CA PRO A 29 15.74 14.79 8.36
C PRO A 29 15.34 16.19 7.89
N VAL A 30 14.36 16.79 8.56
CA VAL A 30 13.87 18.16 8.30
C VAL A 30 13.61 18.93 9.59
N GLU A 31 13.63 20.25 9.52
CA GLU A 31 13.26 21.16 10.61
C GLU A 31 11.75 21.43 10.63
N SER A 32 10.93 20.37 10.58
CA SER A 32 9.47 20.48 10.63
C SER A 32 8.91 19.73 11.83
N ASN A 33 7.82 20.25 12.40
CA ASN A 33 7.09 19.53 13.46
C ASN A 33 6.21 18.41 12.90
N THR A 34 5.94 18.43 11.61
CA THR A 34 5.09 17.45 10.93
C THR A 34 5.96 16.39 10.27
N MET A 35 5.54 15.13 10.38
CA MET A 35 6.13 14.01 9.64
C MET A 35 5.24 13.67 8.45
N TRP A 36 5.83 13.42 7.28
CA TRP A 36 5.09 13.02 6.09
C TRP A 36 5.90 12.12 5.16
N VAL A 37 5.19 11.46 4.24
CA VAL A 37 5.77 10.56 3.26
C VAL A 37 5.42 11.06 1.86
N VAL A 38 6.37 10.95 0.93
CA VAL A 38 6.13 11.14 -0.50
C VAL A 38 6.67 9.95 -1.28
N SER A 39 6.08 9.72 -2.46
CA SER A 39 6.54 8.74 -3.44
C SER A 39 6.97 9.47 -4.71
N GLU A 40 8.25 9.38 -5.05
CA GLU A 40 8.81 9.94 -6.28
C GLU A 40 9.42 8.81 -7.11
N MET A 41 8.91 8.61 -8.34
CA MET A 41 9.41 7.59 -9.27
C MET A 41 9.52 6.17 -8.67
N GLY A 42 8.63 5.80 -7.74
CA GLY A 42 8.62 4.47 -7.11
C GLY A 42 9.55 4.33 -5.89
N ALA A 43 10.21 5.40 -5.46
CA ALA A 43 10.95 5.46 -4.20
C ALA A 43 10.20 6.30 -3.17
N TYR A 44 10.15 5.83 -1.93
CA TYR A 44 9.48 6.53 -0.84
C TYR A 44 10.50 7.29 -0.01
N SER A 45 10.12 8.50 0.41
CA SER A 45 10.91 9.31 1.36
C SER A 45 10.06 9.68 2.57
N LEU A 46 10.56 9.38 3.77
CA LEU A 46 9.99 9.84 5.04
C LEU A 46 10.69 11.13 5.44
N TYR A 47 9.96 12.23 5.43
CA TYR A 47 10.42 13.52 5.93
C TYR A 47 9.99 13.65 7.39
N TYR A 48 10.96 13.73 8.29
CA TYR A 48 10.71 13.77 9.73
C TYR A 48 11.79 14.55 10.47
N ASN A 49 11.49 15.02 11.68
CA ASN A 49 12.44 15.65 12.57
C ASN A 49 12.88 14.64 13.64
N PRO A 50 14.14 14.16 13.62
CA PRO A 50 14.61 13.14 14.56
C PRO A 50 14.46 13.56 16.04
N VAL A 51 14.60 14.86 16.33
CA VAL A 51 14.50 15.37 17.71
C VAL A 51 13.08 15.20 18.28
N ILE A 52 12.07 15.26 17.42
CA ILE A 52 10.66 15.23 17.80
C ILE A 52 10.10 13.81 17.66
N HIS A 53 10.38 13.16 16.53
CA HIS A 53 9.68 11.93 16.12
C HIS A 53 10.41 10.64 16.49
N ASP A 54 11.64 10.67 17.01
CA ASP A 54 12.36 9.42 17.38
C ASP A 54 11.70 8.62 18.52
N LYS A 55 10.76 9.25 19.24
CA LYS A 55 9.92 8.60 20.26
C LYS A 55 8.64 7.98 19.69
N GLU A 56 8.31 8.26 18.44
CA GLU A 56 7.20 7.63 17.74
C GLU A 56 7.55 6.18 17.36
N ASN A 57 6.53 5.41 17.03
CA ASN A 57 6.68 4.00 16.71
C ASN A 57 6.75 3.74 15.19
N MET A 58 7.36 2.61 14.81
CA MET A 58 7.44 2.19 13.40
C MET A 58 6.08 1.86 12.78
N GLU A 59 5.07 1.56 13.60
CA GLU A 59 3.70 1.31 13.11
C GLU A 59 3.10 2.58 12.49
N LEU A 60 3.37 3.75 13.05
CA LEU A 60 2.96 5.04 12.49
C LEU A 60 3.56 5.27 11.11
N VAL A 61 4.85 4.96 10.93
CA VAL A 61 5.53 5.07 9.63
C VAL A 61 4.87 4.16 8.61
N CYS A 62 4.52 2.92 8.99
CA CYS A 62 3.83 1.99 8.11
C CYS A 62 2.46 2.54 7.68
N GLN A 63 1.67 3.04 8.64
CA GLN A 63 0.35 3.63 8.36
C GLN A 63 0.43 4.85 7.43
N LEU A 64 1.44 5.71 7.60
CA LEU A 64 1.65 6.86 6.70
C LEU A 64 1.94 6.41 5.27
N ILE A 65 2.80 5.41 5.10
CA ILE A 65 3.14 4.88 3.77
C ILE A 65 1.91 4.20 3.14
N GLU A 66 1.20 3.36 3.90
CA GLU A 66 -0.01 2.67 3.44
C GLU A 66 -1.08 3.66 2.99
N LYS A 67 -1.30 4.72 3.77
CA LYS A 67 -2.20 5.81 3.40
C LYS A 67 -1.71 6.51 2.13
N ASN A 68 -0.43 6.85 2.01
CA ASN A 68 0.10 7.50 0.82
C ASN A 68 -0.05 6.62 -0.43
N VAL A 69 0.19 5.31 -0.32
CA VAL A 69 -0.06 4.35 -1.41
C VAL A 69 -1.54 4.30 -1.76
N TYR A 70 -2.43 4.31 -0.75
CA TYR A 70 -3.87 4.35 -0.96
C TYR A 70 -4.30 5.57 -1.80
N GLU A 71 -3.80 6.75 -1.42
CA GLU A 71 -4.16 8.01 -2.05
C GLU A 71 -3.56 8.17 -3.47
N THR A 72 -2.35 7.67 -3.69
CA THR A 72 -1.61 7.88 -4.97
C THR A 72 -1.89 6.80 -6.02
N ALA A 73 -1.93 5.53 -5.61
CA ALA A 73 -2.13 4.41 -6.54
C ALA A 73 -3.62 4.07 -6.72
N GLY A 74 -4.47 4.45 -5.77
CA GLY A 74 -5.85 3.98 -5.71
C GLY A 74 -6.70 4.40 -6.89
N PRO A 75 -6.65 5.66 -7.32
CA PRO A 75 -7.36 6.10 -8.52
C PRO A 75 -6.98 5.29 -9.78
N GLN A 76 -5.73 4.84 -9.90
CA GLN A 76 -5.30 4.03 -11.05
C GLN A 76 -5.86 2.61 -11.00
N TRP A 77 -5.95 2.02 -9.81
CA TRP A 77 -6.56 0.70 -9.60
C TRP A 77 -8.08 0.75 -9.78
N GLU A 78 -8.74 1.81 -9.30
CA GLU A 78 -10.15 2.05 -9.53
C GLU A 78 -10.46 2.24 -11.02
N ALA A 79 -9.62 2.97 -11.77
CA ALA A 79 -9.77 3.12 -13.22
C ALA A 79 -9.66 1.78 -13.99
N ARG A 80 -8.83 0.83 -13.50
CA ARG A 80 -8.76 -0.54 -14.06
C ARG A 80 -10.02 -1.35 -13.77
N GLY A 81 -10.73 -1.02 -12.71
CA GLY A 81 -12.00 -1.62 -12.32
C GLY A 81 -13.18 -1.24 -13.22
N GLY A 82 -13.02 -0.25 -14.11
CA GLY A 82 -14.09 0.24 -14.95
C GLY A 82 -15.21 0.84 -14.10
N CYS A 83 -16.39 0.22 -14.09
CA CYS A 83 -17.49 0.64 -13.22
C CYS A 83 -17.67 -0.18 -11.95
N CYS A 84 -16.62 -0.90 -11.61
CA CYS A 84 -16.51 -1.52 -10.33
C CYS A 84 -15.39 -0.88 -9.54
N ARG A 85 -15.67 -0.54 -8.29
CA ARG A 85 -14.63 -0.16 -7.36
C ARG A 85 -13.82 -1.42 -7.04
N VAL A 86 -12.52 -1.36 -7.29
CA VAL A 86 -11.57 -2.43 -6.97
C VAL A 86 -10.90 -2.02 -5.66
N ASP A 87 -11.36 -2.62 -4.55
CA ASP A 87 -10.66 -2.45 -3.29
C ASP A 87 -9.28 -3.10 -3.40
N TYR A 88 -8.25 -2.37 -3.01
CA TYR A 88 -6.91 -2.91 -2.83
C TYR A 88 -6.38 -2.50 -1.47
N HIS A 89 -5.58 -3.37 -0.87
CA HIS A 89 -4.93 -3.16 0.40
C HIS A 89 -3.44 -3.32 0.21
N PHE A 90 -2.71 -2.26 0.51
CA PHE A 90 -1.26 -2.29 0.63
C PHE A 90 -0.91 -2.47 2.11
N PHE A 91 -0.12 -3.49 2.42
CA PHE A 91 0.24 -3.83 3.79
C PHE A 91 1.74 -4.07 3.92
N ILE A 92 2.39 -3.33 4.81
CA ILE A 92 3.80 -3.53 5.17
C ILE A 92 3.86 -4.58 6.29
N TYR A 93 4.58 -5.67 6.07
CA TYR A 93 4.66 -6.76 7.06
C TYR A 93 6.05 -6.89 7.71
N ALA A 94 7.09 -6.34 7.08
CA ALA A 94 8.43 -6.33 7.65
C ALA A 94 9.27 -5.18 7.10
N ALA A 95 10.36 -4.85 7.80
CA ALA A 95 11.40 -3.93 7.38
C ALA A 95 12.76 -4.62 7.49
N ASP A 96 13.59 -4.53 6.46
CA ASP A 96 14.99 -4.92 6.49
C ASP A 96 15.84 -3.64 6.60
N ALA A 97 16.51 -3.49 7.74
CA ALA A 97 17.32 -2.33 8.07
C ALA A 97 18.58 -2.76 8.82
N LEU A 98 19.73 -2.15 8.51
CA LEU A 98 20.99 -2.42 9.21
C LEU A 98 21.40 -3.91 9.24
N GLY A 99 21.01 -4.69 8.22
CA GLY A 99 21.25 -6.14 8.17
C GLY A 99 20.36 -6.98 9.08
N GLN A 100 19.35 -6.37 9.72
CA GLN A 100 18.36 -7.03 10.56
C GLN A 100 16.97 -6.94 9.94
N LYS A 101 16.16 -7.96 10.17
CA LYS A 101 14.76 -8.02 9.75
C LYS A 101 13.86 -7.76 10.95
N PHE A 102 13.03 -6.74 10.84
CA PHE A 102 12.04 -6.36 11.82
C PHE A 102 10.65 -6.72 11.31
N PHE A 103 9.86 -7.44 12.10
CA PHE A 103 8.50 -7.85 11.73
C PHE A 103 7.46 -6.89 12.32
N ARG A 104 6.38 -6.63 11.57
CA ARG A 104 5.37 -5.63 11.93
C ARG A 104 4.70 -5.89 13.28
N GLU A 105 4.59 -7.16 13.69
CA GLU A 105 4.03 -7.55 14.98
C GLU A 105 4.66 -6.80 16.17
N ASN A 106 5.93 -6.39 16.04
CA ASN A 106 6.67 -5.68 17.07
C ASN A 106 6.72 -4.16 16.86
N PHE A 107 6.17 -3.62 15.76
CA PHE A 107 6.35 -2.21 15.38
C PHE A 107 5.70 -1.22 16.33
N LYS A 108 4.64 -1.61 17.05
CA LYS A 108 3.99 -0.75 18.05
C LYS A 108 4.93 -0.40 19.21
N GLU A 109 5.84 -1.30 19.55
CA GLU A 109 6.81 -1.16 20.64
C GLU A 109 8.19 -0.72 20.13
N THR A 110 8.41 -0.79 18.82
CA THR A 110 9.68 -0.44 18.18
C THR A 110 9.70 1.05 17.85
N ALA A 111 10.55 1.81 18.55
CA ALA A 111 10.78 3.21 18.24
C ALA A 111 11.39 3.38 16.84
N ILE A 112 11.05 4.48 16.15
CA ILE A 112 11.55 4.75 14.78
C ILE A 112 13.08 4.67 14.73
N SER A 113 13.76 5.28 15.70
CA SER A 113 15.22 5.37 15.77
C SER A 113 15.94 4.01 15.86
N GLN A 114 15.26 2.93 16.25
CA GLN A 114 15.85 1.59 16.31
C GLN A 114 15.97 0.93 14.93
N VAL A 115 15.12 1.32 13.98
CA VAL A 115 15.04 0.73 12.63
C VAL A 115 15.53 1.73 11.59
N LEU A 116 15.17 2.99 11.75
CA LEU A 116 15.43 4.05 10.79
C LEU A 116 16.43 5.06 11.37
N VAL A 117 17.60 5.12 10.76
CA VAL A 117 18.62 6.12 11.09
C VAL A 117 18.44 7.32 10.15
N PRO A 118 18.57 8.58 10.63
CA PRO A 118 18.46 9.76 9.76
C PRO A 118 19.42 9.68 8.56
N GLY A 119 18.90 9.95 7.35
CA GLY A 119 19.66 9.88 6.09
C GLY A 119 19.89 8.46 5.56
N SER A 120 19.42 7.42 6.25
CA SER A 120 19.58 6.03 5.81
C SER A 120 18.45 5.58 4.87
N GLN A 121 18.70 4.44 4.25
CA GLN A 121 17.74 3.75 3.41
C GLN A 121 17.45 2.38 4.01
N ILE A 122 16.17 2.02 4.07
CA ILE A 122 15.72 0.70 4.49
C ILE A 122 14.81 0.09 3.43
N THR A 123 14.66 -1.22 3.47
CA THR A 123 13.76 -1.94 2.58
C THR A 123 12.52 -2.35 3.36
N LEU A 124 11.35 -1.91 2.94
CA LEU A 124 10.07 -2.33 3.46
C LEU A 124 9.54 -3.47 2.60
N ASN A 125 9.23 -4.58 3.25
CA ASN A 125 8.62 -5.73 2.61
C ASN A 125 7.10 -5.61 2.71
N THR A 126 6.44 -5.71 1.57
CA THR A 126 5.02 -5.35 1.45
C THR A 126 4.24 -6.39 0.65
N HIS A 127 2.97 -6.50 1.00
CA HIS A 127 1.99 -7.24 0.23
C HIS A 127 0.91 -6.28 -0.25
N ALA A 128 0.74 -6.21 -1.57
CA ALA A 128 -0.44 -5.61 -2.17
C ALA A 128 -1.44 -6.73 -2.50
N HIS A 129 -2.59 -6.67 -1.84
CA HIS A 129 -3.73 -7.52 -2.13
C HIS A 129 -4.81 -6.68 -2.80
N ILE A 130 -5.13 -6.99 -4.05
CA ILE A 130 -6.40 -6.54 -4.61
C ILE A 130 -7.47 -7.41 -3.96
N ILE A 131 -8.28 -6.80 -3.10
CA ILE A 131 -9.36 -7.47 -2.40
C ILE A 131 -10.43 -7.78 -3.45
N GLN A 132 -10.88 -9.03 -3.52
CA GLN A 132 -11.88 -9.50 -4.47
C GLN A 132 -13.28 -8.86 -4.29
N ASN A 133 -13.44 -7.93 -3.34
CA ASN A 133 -14.64 -7.12 -3.19
C ASN A 133 -14.66 -6.05 -4.29
N ILE A 134 -15.08 -6.51 -5.46
CA ILE A 134 -15.35 -5.67 -6.61
C ILE A 134 -16.77 -5.14 -6.43
N PHE A 135 -16.91 -3.91 -5.94
CA PHE A 135 -18.21 -3.27 -5.81
C PHE A 135 -18.62 -2.67 -7.15
N CYS A 136 -19.33 -3.45 -7.97
CA CYS A 136 -19.87 -2.98 -9.23
C CYS A 136 -21.18 -2.21 -9.01
N CYS A 137 -21.18 -0.91 -9.30
CA CYS A 137 -22.43 -0.15 -9.40
C CYS A 137 -22.99 -0.29 -10.83
N CYS A 138 -23.50 -1.48 -11.16
CA CYS A 138 -24.27 -1.67 -12.39
C CYS A 138 -25.73 -1.27 -12.12
N LYS A 139 -26.13 -0.03 -12.44
CA LYS A 139 -27.56 0.23 -12.71
C LYS A 139 -27.89 -0.31 -14.10
N GLU A 140 -29.12 -0.77 -14.31
CA GLU A 140 -29.67 -1.41 -15.52
C GLU A 140 -29.44 -0.66 -16.86
N LYS A 141 -28.83 0.54 -16.86
CA LYS A 141 -28.61 1.39 -18.04
C LYS A 141 -27.23 2.07 -18.13
N GLY A 142 -26.18 1.39 -17.69
CA GLY A 142 -24.81 1.86 -17.92
C GLY A 142 -24.24 2.68 -16.76
N CYS A 143 -22.92 2.64 -16.68
CA CYS A 143 -22.17 3.04 -15.50
C CYS A 143 -21.90 4.54 -15.48
N THR A 144 -22.26 5.21 -14.38
CA THR A 144 -21.94 6.62 -14.10
C THR A 144 -20.91 6.66 -12.96
N ILE A 145 -19.79 7.34 -13.21
CA ILE A 145 -18.66 7.49 -12.29
C ILE A 145 -19.02 8.62 -11.31
N PHE A 146 -18.88 8.37 -9.99
CA PHE A 146 -18.89 9.41 -8.96
C PHE A 146 -17.46 9.65 -8.49
#